data_AF-A0A859IIU5-F1
#
_entry.id   AF-A0A859IIU5-F1
#
_cell.length_a   1.000
_cell.length_b   1.000
_cell.length_c   1.000
_cell.angle_alpha   90.00
_cell.angle_beta   90.00
_cell.angle_gamma   90.00
#
_symmetry.space_group_name_H-M   'P 1'
#
loop_
_entity.id
_entity.type
_entity.pdbx_description
1 polymer ?
#
loop_
_entity_poly.entity_id
_entity_poly.type
_entity_poly.pdbx_seq_one_letter_code
_entity_poly.pdbx_strand_id
1 'polypeptide(L)'
;MRKFIFSIGLLLSLPVLADFYKVTVTRIDSNLYKTNEGIFIETKYCYEYANRDEAVLSYEQYSYDNKLIFSNNQSCDVKRVFK
;
A
#
# COMPACT_ATOMS: atom_id res chain seq x y z
N MET A 1 9.33 -36.03 36.89
CA MET A 1 8.70 -36.13 35.55
C MET A 1 8.34 -34.72 35.10
N ARG A 2 9.12 -34.15 34.19
CA ARG A 2 9.04 -32.73 33.79
C ARG A 2 7.98 -32.59 32.70
N LYS A 3 6.79 -32.08 33.06
CA LYS A 3 5.67 -31.89 32.14
C LYS A 3 5.99 -30.71 31.23
N PHE A 4 6.32 -30.98 29.96
CA PHE A 4 6.38 -29.95 28.92
C PHE A 4 4.95 -29.61 28.49
N ILE A 5 4.45 -28.46 28.94
CA ILE A 5 3.19 -27.89 28.46
C ILE A 5 3.51 -27.17 27.15
N PHE A 6 3.17 -27.79 26.02
CA PHE A 6 3.17 -27.12 24.72
C PHE A 6 1.91 -26.24 24.64
N SER A 7 2.05 -24.97 24.97
CA SER A 7 1.01 -23.96 24.73
C SER A 7 0.95 -23.67 23.22
N ILE A 8 -0.04 -24.25 22.55
CA ILE A 8 -0.35 -23.93 21.15
C ILE A 8 -1.02 -22.55 21.14
N GLY A 9 -0.28 -21.53 20.68
CA GLY A 9 -0.79 -20.18 20.53
C GLY A 9 -1.76 -20.12 19.34
N LEU A 10 -3.04 -19.83 19.60
CA LEU A 10 -4.04 -19.62 18.57
C LEU A 10 -3.73 -18.32 17.82
N LEU A 11 -3.18 -18.42 16.61
CA LEU A 11 -3.02 -17.30 15.69
C LEU A 11 -4.39 -16.97 15.08
N LEU A 12 -5.05 -15.94 15.63
CA LEU A 12 -6.27 -15.37 15.04
C LEU A 12 -5.87 -14.57 13.79
N SER A 13 -6.14 -15.13 12.60
CA SER A 13 -6.03 -14.40 11.33
C SER A 13 -7.21 -13.44 11.19
N LEU A 14 -6.99 -12.15 11.40
CA LEU A 14 -7.98 -11.12 11.08
C LEU A 14 -8.19 -11.06 9.56
N PRO A 15 -9.43 -10.95 9.06
CA PRO A 15 -9.67 -10.74 7.64
C PRO A 15 -9.12 -9.37 7.24
N VAL A 16 -8.14 -9.38 6.33
CA VAL A 16 -7.54 -8.18 5.75
C VAL A 16 -8.48 -7.68 4.64
N LEU A 17 -9.22 -6.60 4.91
CA LEU A 17 -9.97 -5.89 3.88
C LEU A 17 -9.06 -4.82 3.27
N ALA A 18 -8.72 -4.98 1.99
CA ALA A 18 -8.05 -3.92 1.25
C ALA A 18 -9.09 -2.87 0.84
N ASP A 19 -8.88 -1.63 1.28
CA ASP A 19 -9.71 -0.51 0.86
C ASP A 19 -9.19 0.05 -0.47
N PHE A 20 -10.12 0.42 -1.36
CA PHE A 20 -9.82 1.01 -2.66
C PHE A 20 -10.18 2.50 -2.65
N TYR A 21 -9.18 3.35 -2.87
CA TYR A 21 -9.34 4.81 -2.88
C TYR A 21 -9.05 5.35 -4.28
N LYS A 22 -10.00 6.08 -4.87
CA LYS A 22 -9.71 6.87 -6.07
C LYS A 22 -8.91 8.10 -5.66
N VAL A 23 -7.75 8.30 -6.27
CA VAL A 23 -6.83 9.41 -5.97
C VAL A 23 -6.36 10.07 -7.26
N THR A 24 -5.93 11.33 -7.18
CA THR A 24 -5.19 11.99 -8.26
C THR A 24 -3.77 12.21 -7.80
N VAL A 25 -2.79 11.65 -8.50
CA VAL A 25 -1.38 11.63 -8.07
C VAL A 25 -0.45 12.35 -9.03
N THR A 26 0.57 12.98 -8.48
CA THR A 26 1.72 13.51 -9.22
C THR A 26 3.00 12.93 -8.64
N ARG A 27 3.89 12.43 -9.51
CA ARG A 27 5.23 12.00 -9.11
C ARG A 27 6.05 13.23 -8.73
N ILE A 28 6.66 13.19 -7.55
CA ILE A 28 7.49 14.27 -7.02
C ILE A 28 8.93 13.84 -6.75
N ASP A 29 9.19 12.53 -6.67
CA ASP A 29 10.53 11.94 -6.61
C ASP A 29 10.48 10.49 -7.14
N SER A 30 11.62 9.81 -7.16
CA SER A 30 11.85 8.52 -7.80
C SER A 30 10.81 7.47 -7.47
N ASN A 31 10.37 7.41 -6.21
CA ASN A 31 9.36 6.48 -5.71
C ASN A 31 8.25 7.19 -4.93
N LEU A 32 8.14 8.51 -5.06
CA LEU A 32 7.28 9.31 -4.22
C LEU A 32 6.23 10.02 -5.06
N TYR A 33 4.98 9.77 -4.71
CA TYR A 33 3.81 10.38 -5.32
C TYR A 33 3.08 11.20 -4.27
N LYS A 34 2.49 12.32 -4.71
CA LYS A 34 1.68 13.19 -3.87
C LYS A 34 0.26 13.25 -4.43
N THR A 35 -0.73 13.07 -3.58
CA THR A 35 -2.13 13.29 -3.94
C THR A 35 -2.48 14.77 -3.93
N ASN A 36 -3.57 15.16 -4.58
CA ASN A 36 -4.06 16.55 -4.54
C ASN A 36 -4.42 17.01 -3.11
N GLU A 37 -4.81 16.07 -2.24
CA GLU A 37 -5.14 16.31 -0.82
C GLU A 37 -3.88 16.44 0.06
N GLY A 38 -2.69 16.30 -0.54
CA GLY A 38 -1.41 16.45 0.15
C GLY A 38 -0.95 15.19 0.88
N ILE A 39 -1.47 14.01 0.52
CA ILE A 39 -1.02 12.72 1.06
C ILE A 39 0.16 12.23 0.22
N PHE A 40 1.17 11.66 0.86
CA PHE A 40 2.34 11.08 0.23
C PHE A 40 2.22 9.56 0.16
N ILE A 41 2.53 9.01 -1.01
CA ILE A 41 2.54 7.57 -1.30
C ILE A 41 3.96 7.22 -1.73
N GLU A 42 4.68 6.48 -0.88
CA GLU A 42 6.00 5.93 -1.21
C GLU A 42 5.83 4.53 -1.78
N THR A 43 6.41 4.28 -2.95
CA THR A 43 6.35 3.02 -3.69
C THR A 43 7.68 2.24 -3.61
N LYS A 44 7.68 0.98 -4.04
CA LYS A 44 8.89 0.17 -4.20
C LYS A 44 9.28 0.16 -5.67
N TYR A 45 10.37 0.85 -6.03
CA TYR A 45 10.96 0.82 -7.37
C TYR A 45 9.95 1.11 -8.51
N CYS A 46 9.22 2.22 -8.40
CA CYS A 46 8.21 2.61 -9.38
C CYS A 46 8.78 3.59 -10.42
N TYR A 47 8.62 3.28 -11.69
CA TYR A 47 9.12 4.12 -12.80
C TYR A 47 8.01 4.89 -13.51
N GLU A 48 6.79 4.85 -12.97
CA GLU A 48 5.64 5.44 -13.65
C GLU A 48 5.61 6.97 -13.52
N TYR A 49 5.62 7.67 -14.66
CA TYR A 49 5.66 9.13 -14.70
C TYR A 49 4.24 9.72 -14.67
N ALA A 50 3.62 9.69 -13.49
CA ALA A 50 2.31 10.28 -13.28
C ALA A 50 2.38 11.81 -13.07
N ASN A 51 1.52 12.56 -13.77
CA ASN A 51 1.31 13.99 -13.55
C ASN A 51 -0.19 14.30 -13.55
N ARG A 52 -0.73 14.62 -12.36
CA ARG A 52 -2.18 14.75 -12.11
C ARG A 52 -2.98 13.57 -12.69
N ASP A 53 -2.43 12.37 -12.58
CA ASP A 53 -3.05 11.17 -13.12
C ASP A 53 -4.12 10.64 -12.17
N GLU A 54 -5.23 10.15 -12.72
CA GLU A 54 -6.23 9.41 -11.93
C GLU A 54 -5.70 8.01 -11.65
N ALA A 55 -5.70 7.60 -10.39
CA ALA A 55 -5.20 6.31 -9.94
C ALA A 55 -6.11 5.71 -8.86
N VAL A 56 -5.93 4.42 -8.62
CA VAL A 56 -6.54 3.68 -7.52
C VAL A 56 -5.45 3.27 -6.55
N LEU A 57 -5.57 3.70 -5.30
CA LEU A 57 -4.77 3.21 -4.19
C LEU A 57 -5.52 2.06 -3.53
N SER A 58 -4.99 0.84 -3.66
CA SER A 58 -5.39 -0.32 -2.86
C SER A 58 -4.49 -0.37 -1.63
N TYR A 59 -5.04 -0.08 -0.45
CA TYR A 59 -4.24 0.07 0.77
C TYR A 59 -4.91 -0.50 2.01
N GLU A 60 -4.13 -1.27 2.77
CA GLU A 60 -4.41 -1.71 4.13
C GLU A 60 -3.10 -1.62 4.94
N GLN A 61 -3.20 -1.17 6.20
CA GLN A 61 -2.04 -0.80 7.01
C GLN A 61 -1.05 -1.95 7.26
N TYR A 62 -1.53 -3.19 7.36
CA TYR A 62 -0.70 -4.36 7.67
C TYR A 62 -0.50 -5.30 6.47
N SER A 63 -0.94 -4.90 5.28
CA SER A 63 -0.83 -5.68 4.06
C SER A 63 0.51 -5.48 3.38
N TYR A 64 1.05 -6.57 2.84
CA TYR A 64 2.25 -6.56 2.01
C TYR A 64 1.96 -6.37 0.51
N ASP A 65 0.69 -6.35 0.12
CA ASP A 65 0.22 -6.30 -1.27
C ASP A 65 -0.50 -4.97 -1.59
N ASN A 66 -0.14 -3.90 -0.90
CA ASN A 66 -0.65 -2.57 -1.21
C ASN A 66 -0.16 -2.11 -2.58
N LYS A 67 -1.03 -1.50 -3.39
CA LYS A 67 -0.72 -1.10 -4.76
C LYS A 67 -1.25 0.29 -5.09
N LEU A 68 -0.50 1.00 -5.90
CA LEU A 68 -0.96 2.18 -6.62
C LEU A 68 -1.13 1.79 -8.08
N ILE A 69 -2.36 1.86 -8.59
CA ILE A 69 -2.74 1.44 -9.95
C ILE A 69 -3.07 2.69 -10.75
N PHE A 70 -2.32 2.94 -11.83
CA PHE A 70 -2.42 4.14 -12.66
C PHE A 70 -3.47 3.97 -13.77
N SER A 71 -3.86 5.07 -14.42
CA SER A 71 -4.91 5.06 -15.45
C SER A 71 -4.56 4.21 -16.69
N ASN A 72 -3.27 4.01 -16.94
CA ASN A 72 -2.75 3.14 -18.00
C ASN A 72 -2.66 1.66 -17.61
N ASN A 73 -3.24 1.26 -16.48
CA ASN A 73 -3.18 -0.07 -15.88
C ASN A 73 -1.79 -0.54 -15.42
N GLN A 74 -0.77 0.31 -15.45
CA GLN A 74 0.48 0.02 -14.75
C GLN A 74 0.23 0.10 -13.24
N SER A 75 0.99 -0.65 -12.46
CA SER A 75 0.87 -0.61 -11.00
C SER A 75 2.22 -0.74 -10.32
N CYS A 76 2.30 -0.18 -9.13
CA CYS A 76 3.48 -0.22 -8.30
C CYS A 76 3.13 -0.62 -6.86
N ASP A 77 3.97 -1.42 -6.24
CA ASP A 77 3.80 -1.79 -4.85
C ASP A 77 4.03 -0.58 -3.94
N VAL A 78 3.15 -0.39 -2.96
CA VAL A 78 3.20 0.71 -2.00
C VAL A 78 3.96 0.25 -0.77
N LYS A 79 4.96 1.04 -0.38
CA LYS A 79 5.75 0.84 0.84
C LYS A 79 5.08 1.47 2.05
N ARG A 80 4.55 2.69 1.92
CA ARG A 80 3.80 3.39 2.98
C ARG A 80 3.02 4.58 2.43
N VAL A 81 2.00 4.97 3.19
CA VAL A 81 1.21 6.20 2.97
C VAL A 81 1.33 7.09 4.21
N PHE A 82 1.58 8.39 4.03
CA PHE A 82 1.81 9.33 5.12
C PHE A 82 1.42 10.76 4.73
N LYS A 83 1.35 11.66 5.71
CA LYS A 83 1.06 13.09 5.53
C LYS A 83 2.27 13.93 5.93
#